data_AF-A0A7S3MAS7-F1
#
_entry.id   AF-A0A7S3MAS7-F1
#
_cell.length_a   1.000
_cell.length_b   1.000
_cell.length_c   1.000
_cell.angle_alpha   90.00
_cell.angle_beta   90.00
_cell.angle_gamma   90.00
#
_symmetry.space_group_name_H-M   'P 1'
#
loop_
_entity.id
_entity.type
_entity.pdbx_description
1 polymer ?
#
loop_
_entity_poly.entity_id
_entity_poly.type
_entity_poly.pdbx_seq_one_letter_code
_entity_poly.pdbx_strand_id
1 'polypeptide(L)'
;LRTLTTVWTSHLSEEVKRRFYKNWYRSKKKAFTKYAKQWAEDKKSKSIDKQLAKLKKHATVIRVLAHTQVRKLHLRQKKAHIMEIQVNGGANVAAKVDFATALFEKFVPVNDVFAENEMVDIIGVTKGHGYQGVTKRWGTRKLPRKTHKGLRKVGCIGAW
;
A
#
# COMPACT_ATOMS: atom_id res chain seq x y z
N LEU A 1 -16.46 3.33 -6.00
CA LEU A 1 -16.45 2.18 -5.05
C LEU A 1 -16.25 2.71 -3.63
N ARG A 2 -16.96 2.19 -2.63
CA ARG A 2 -16.81 2.56 -1.21
C ARG A 2 -16.40 1.34 -0.39
N THR A 3 -15.57 1.54 0.64
CA THR A 3 -15.19 0.47 1.57
C THR A 3 -16.41 0.01 2.37
N LEU A 4 -16.74 -1.29 2.27
CA LEU A 4 -17.89 -1.87 2.97
C LEU A 4 -17.52 -2.31 4.39
N THR A 5 -16.49 -3.15 4.50
CA THR A 5 -15.94 -3.69 5.74
C THR A 5 -14.50 -4.13 5.51
N THR A 6 -13.70 -4.19 6.58
CA THR A 6 -12.33 -4.70 6.55
C THR A 6 -12.20 -5.79 7.61
N VAL A 7 -11.73 -6.97 7.20
CA VAL A 7 -11.43 -8.08 8.09
C VAL A 7 -9.91 -8.18 8.24
N TRP A 8 -9.43 -8.32 9.47
CA TRP A 8 -8.02 -8.52 9.77
C TRP A 8 -7.79 -9.95 10.29
N THR A 9 -6.55 -10.40 10.24
CA THR A 9 -6.15 -11.71 10.78
C THR A 9 -6.07 -11.69 12.30
N SER A 10 -5.99 -12.86 12.91
CA SER A 10 -5.88 -13.02 14.36
C SER A 10 -4.49 -12.56 14.83
N HIS A 11 -3.46 -13.02 14.12
CA HIS A 11 -2.07 -12.71 14.37
C HIS A 11 -1.60 -11.66 13.37
N LEU A 12 -1.18 -10.52 13.91
CA LEU A 12 -0.57 -9.43 13.13
C LEU A 12 0.87 -9.22 13.61
N SER A 13 1.78 -9.23 12.64
CA SER A 13 3.21 -9.00 12.87
C SER A 13 3.49 -7.65 13.51
N GLU A 14 4.57 -7.55 14.28
CA GLU A 14 5.00 -6.28 14.88
C GLU A 14 5.30 -5.21 13.82
N GLU A 15 5.83 -5.61 12.67
CA GLU A 15 6.17 -4.71 11.56
C GLU A 15 4.95 -3.98 11.00
N VAL A 16 3.81 -4.68 10.92
CA VAL A 16 2.51 -4.09 10.56
C VAL A 16 2.00 -3.19 11.68
N LYS A 17 2.07 -3.63 12.94
CA LYS A 17 1.64 -2.81 14.08
C LYS A 17 2.41 -1.50 14.16
N ARG A 18 3.70 -1.48 13.82
CA ARG A 18 4.53 -0.26 13.67
C ARG A 18 3.95 0.73 12.66
N ARG A 19 3.15 0.28 11.69
CA ARG A 19 2.51 1.17 10.70
C ARG A 19 1.58 2.19 11.39
N PHE A 20 0.88 1.76 12.43
CA PHE A 20 -0.16 2.50 13.13
C PHE A 20 0.35 3.44 14.22
N TYR A 21 1.68 3.53 14.38
CA TYR A 21 2.31 4.45 15.32
C TYR A 21 3.29 5.36 14.58
N LYS A 22 3.25 6.66 14.88
CA LYS A 22 4.31 7.60 14.47
C LYS A 22 5.57 7.35 15.29
N ASN A 23 5.43 7.24 16.62
CA ASN A 23 6.51 6.90 17.53
C ASN A 23 6.24 5.55 18.21
N TRP A 24 6.83 4.49 17.65
CA TRP A 24 6.66 3.13 18.17
C TRP A 24 7.22 2.97 19.60
N TYR A 25 8.41 3.50 19.85
CA TYR A 25 9.15 3.24 21.08
C TYR A 25 8.51 3.92 22.31
N ARG A 26 7.88 5.09 22.13
CA ARG A 26 7.14 5.78 23.20
C ARG A 26 5.67 5.37 23.32
N SER A 27 5.20 4.44 22.49
CA SER A 27 3.79 4.02 22.49
C SER A 27 3.56 2.82 23.42
N LYS A 28 2.32 2.68 23.90
CA LYS A 28 1.85 1.48 24.63
C LYS A 28 1.62 0.26 23.70
N LYS A 29 1.82 0.39 22.38
CA LYS A 29 1.72 -0.70 21.37
C LYS A 29 0.41 -1.51 21.42
N LYS A 30 -0.73 -0.85 21.71
CA LYS A 30 -2.06 -1.47 21.83
C LYS A 30 -2.82 -1.71 20.52
N ALA A 31 -2.25 -1.41 19.35
CA ALA A 31 -2.91 -1.60 18.05
C ALA A 31 -3.31 -3.07 17.87
N PHE A 32 -4.56 -3.29 17.44
CA PHE A 32 -5.17 -4.62 17.22
C PHE A 32 -5.26 -5.55 18.45
N THR A 33 -4.91 -5.10 19.66
CA THR A 33 -5.00 -5.97 20.86
C THR A 33 -6.42 -6.44 21.16
N LYS A 34 -7.42 -5.56 21.06
CA LYS A 34 -8.84 -5.94 21.21
C LYS A 34 -9.35 -6.83 20.07
N TYR A 35 -8.84 -6.58 18.86
CA TYR A 35 -9.23 -7.34 17.67
C TYR A 35 -8.68 -8.78 17.72
N ALA A 36 -7.42 -8.95 18.15
CA ALA A 36 -6.85 -10.28 18.38
C ALA A 36 -7.59 -11.06 19.48
N LYS A 37 -8.00 -10.40 20.57
CA LYS A 37 -8.86 -11.03 21.59
C LYS A 37 -10.22 -11.45 21.04
N GLN A 38 -10.75 -10.72 20.06
CA GLN A 38 -12.02 -11.06 19.42
C GLN A 38 -11.97 -12.42 18.71
N TRP A 39 -10.84 -12.75 18.08
CA TRP A 39 -10.60 -14.05 17.46
C TRP A 39 -10.49 -15.19 18.48
N ALA A 40 -9.97 -14.92 19.68
CA ALA A 40 -9.77 -15.92 20.73
C ALA A 40 -11.05 -16.27 21.51
N GLU A 41 -12.08 -15.41 21.46
CA GLU A 41 -13.34 -15.63 22.16
C GLU A 41 -14.40 -16.20 21.19
N ASP A 42 -14.85 -17.45 21.40
CA ASP A 42 -15.78 -18.18 20.51
C ASP A 42 -17.08 -17.41 20.19
N LYS A 43 -17.63 -16.69 21.18
CA LYS A 43 -18.85 -15.88 20.99
C LYS A 43 -18.63 -14.69 20.05
N LYS A 44 -17.39 -14.20 19.92
CA LYS A 44 -17.04 -13.05 19.07
C LYS A 44 -16.41 -13.43 17.72
N SER A 45 -15.95 -14.67 17.54
CA SER A 45 -15.57 -15.23 16.23
C SER A 45 -16.72 -15.11 15.20
N LYS A 46 -17.97 -15.33 15.65
CA LYS A 46 -19.20 -15.13 14.85
C LYS A 46 -19.34 -13.72 14.25
N SER A 47 -18.75 -12.69 14.86
CA SER A 47 -18.78 -11.33 14.30
C SER A 47 -17.89 -11.22 13.05
N ILE A 48 -16.82 -12.00 12.96
CA ILE A 48 -15.89 -11.96 11.83
C ILE A 48 -16.50 -12.75 10.68
N ASP A 49 -17.09 -13.91 10.97
CA ASP A 49 -17.87 -14.68 9.99
C ASP A 49 -19.01 -13.84 9.41
N LYS A 50 -19.68 -13.03 10.23
CA LYS A 50 -20.69 -12.08 9.76
C LYS A 50 -20.11 -11.00 8.83
N GLN A 51 -18.90 -10.51 9.10
CA GLN A 51 -18.22 -9.56 8.21
C GLN A 51 -17.83 -10.22 6.89
N LEU A 52 -17.31 -11.45 6.93
CA LEU A 52 -16.99 -12.25 5.74
C LEU A 52 -18.25 -12.52 4.92
N ALA A 53 -19.35 -12.95 5.55
CA ALA A 53 -20.63 -13.14 4.88
C ALA A 53 -21.16 -11.85 4.25
N LYS A 54 -21.00 -10.71 4.93
CA LYS A 54 -21.36 -9.39 4.37
C LYS A 54 -20.53 -9.05 3.13
N LEU A 55 -19.22 -9.36 3.14
CA LEU A 55 -18.37 -9.22 1.95
C LEU A 55 -18.85 -10.11 0.81
N LYS A 56 -19.12 -11.40 1.08
CA LYS A 56 -19.61 -12.35 0.06
C LYS A 56 -20.92 -11.89 -0.59
N LYS A 57 -21.82 -11.28 0.17
CA LYS A 57 -23.16 -10.89 -0.30
C LYS A 57 -23.20 -9.54 -1.03
N HIS A 58 -22.44 -8.55 -0.56
CA HIS A 58 -22.61 -7.16 -1.01
C HIS A 58 -21.38 -6.53 -1.65
N ALA A 59 -20.18 -7.10 -1.48
CA ALA A 59 -19.01 -6.54 -2.11
C ALA A 59 -19.00 -6.87 -3.61
N THR A 60 -18.60 -5.90 -4.43
CA THR A 60 -18.35 -6.12 -5.86
C THR A 60 -16.87 -6.40 -6.12
N VAL A 61 -15.99 -5.84 -5.30
CA VAL A 61 -14.53 -5.94 -5.42
C VAL A 61 -13.95 -6.35 -4.07
N ILE A 62 -13.09 -7.37 -4.09
CA ILE A 62 -12.34 -7.83 -2.92
C ILE A 62 -10.86 -7.45 -3.09
N ARG A 63 -10.30 -6.84 -2.04
CA ARG A 63 -8.89 -6.49 -1.96
C ARG A 63 -8.30 -7.09 -0.69
N VAL A 64 -7.14 -7.72 -0.82
CA VAL A 64 -6.37 -8.24 0.30
C VAL A 64 -5.40 -7.17 0.77
N LEU A 65 -5.34 -6.96 2.08
CA LEU A 65 -4.31 -6.14 2.70
C LEU A 65 -3.04 -6.98 2.89
N ALA A 66 -2.08 -6.79 2.00
CA ALA A 66 -0.78 -7.45 2.07
C ALA A 66 0.27 -6.50 2.64
N HIS A 67 1.31 -7.05 3.28
CA HIS A 67 2.43 -6.26 3.76
C HIS A 67 3.78 -6.90 3.42
N THR A 68 4.77 -6.06 3.15
CA THR A 68 6.14 -6.51 2.91
C THR A 68 6.85 -6.82 4.24
N GLN A 69 7.86 -7.69 4.20
CA GLN A 69 8.70 -8.03 5.35
C GLN A 69 10.02 -7.25 5.27
N VAL A 70 10.00 -5.98 5.68
CA VAL A 70 11.13 -5.05 5.46
C VAL A 70 12.33 -5.42 6.34
N ARG A 71 12.12 -6.05 7.50
CA ARG A 71 13.23 -6.46 8.38
C ARG A 71 14.10 -7.58 7.81
N LYS A 72 13.60 -8.35 6.85
CA LYS A 72 14.42 -9.34 6.13
C LYS A 72 15.46 -8.66 5.24
N LEU A 73 15.24 -7.40 4.88
CA LEU A 73 16.22 -6.57 4.18
C LEU A 73 17.13 -5.89 5.21
N HIS A 74 18.40 -5.71 4.87
CA HIS A 74 19.39 -5.02 5.70
C HIS A 74 19.24 -3.49 5.63
N LEU A 75 18.01 -2.99 5.75
CA LEU A 75 17.68 -1.56 5.78
C LEU A 75 17.40 -1.10 7.21
N ARG A 76 17.61 0.20 7.49
CA ARG A 76 17.31 0.77 8.82
C ARG A 76 15.81 0.79 9.14
N GLN A 77 14.96 0.68 8.12
CA GLN A 77 13.51 0.75 8.27
C GLN A 77 12.93 -0.56 8.83
N LYS A 78 12.17 -0.47 9.93
CA LYS A 78 11.48 -1.61 10.58
C LYS A 78 9.96 -1.61 10.36
N LYS A 79 9.44 -0.58 9.69
CA LYS A 79 8.00 -0.36 9.47
C LYS A 79 7.60 -1.01 8.16
N ALA A 80 6.66 -1.96 8.18
CA ALA A 80 6.19 -2.61 6.96
C ALA A 80 5.48 -1.61 6.03
N HIS A 81 5.59 -1.86 4.72
CA HIS A 81 4.71 -1.26 3.73
C HIS A 81 3.47 -2.14 3.60
N ILE A 82 2.29 -1.53 3.73
CA ILE A 82 1.00 -2.21 3.57
C ILE A 82 0.38 -1.67 2.29
N MET A 83 -0.19 -2.54 1.49
CA MET A 83 -0.90 -2.19 0.26
C MET A 83 -2.11 -3.09 0.07
N GLU A 84 -3.11 -2.56 -0.63
CA GLU A 84 -4.29 -3.31 -1.04
C GLU A 84 -4.04 -3.90 -2.42
N ILE A 85 -4.11 -5.23 -2.53
CA ILE A 85 -3.99 -5.96 -3.80
C ILE A 85 -5.35 -6.53 -4.13
N GLN A 86 -5.88 -6.20 -5.31
CA GLN A 86 -7.18 -6.70 -5.74
C GLN A 86 -7.09 -8.18 -6.12
N VAL A 87 -8.03 -8.99 -5.65
CA VAL A 87 -8.16 -10.39 -6.05
C VAL A 87 -8.99 -10.46 -7.32
N ASN A 88 -8.36 -10.94 -8.39
CA ASN A 88 -8.97 -11.16 -9.70
C ASN A 88 -9.24 -12.65 -9.93
N GLY A 89 -10.07 -12.98 -10.91
CA GLY A 89 -10.50 -14.37 -11.19
C GLY A 89 -11.61 -14.91 -10.28
N GLY A 90 -11.84 -16.22 -10.33
CA GLY A 90 -12.86 -16.93 -9.54
C GLY A 90 -14.29 -16.83 -10.10
N ALA A 91 -15.13 -17.83 -9.79
CA ALA A 91 -16.50 -17.92 -10.32
C ALA A 91 -17.44 -16.85 -9.76
N ASN A 92 -17.24 -16.41 -8.51
CA ASN A 92 -18.05 -15.39 -7.85
C ASN A 92 -17.25 -14.67 -6.75
N VAL A 93 -17.84 -13.60 -6.18
CA VAL A 93 -17.22 -12.83 -5.08
C VAL A 93 -16.97 -13.70 -3.85
N ALA A 94 -17.83 -14.69 -3.59
CA ALA A 94 -17.67 -15.62 -2.47
C ALA A 94 -16.35 -16.40 -2.57
N ALA A 95 -16.05 -16.96 -3.75
CA ALA A 95 -14.79 -17.66 -4.00
C ALA A 95 -13.56 -16.76 -3.80
N LYS A 96 -13.64 -15.47 -4.18
CA LYS A 96 -12.57 -14.49 -3.91
C LYS A 96 -12.35 -14.27 -2.42
N VAL A 97 -13.42 -14.19 -1.64
CA VAL A 97 -13.34 -14.06 -0.17
C VAL A 97 -12.71 -15.32 0.43
N ASP A 98 -13.15 -16.49 0.01
CA ASP A 98 -12.62 -17.76 0.52
C ASP A 98 -11.13 -17.93 0.20
N PHE A 99 -10.73 -17.63 -1.02
CA PHE A 99 -9.32 -17.59 -1.42
C PHE A 99 -8.51 -16.60 -0.55
N ALA A 100 -9.01 -15.38 -0.36
CA ALA A 100 -8.36 -14.38 0.48
C ALA A 100 -8.21 -14.85 1.94
N THR A 101 -9.24 -15.49 2.52
CA THR A 101 -9.19 -16.00 3.89
C THR A 101 -8.23 -17.19 4.03
N ALA A 102 -8.12 -18.04 3.01
CA ALA A 102 -7.19 -19.17 3.01
C ALA A 102 -5.71 -18.74 3.03
N LEU A 103 -5.42 -17.51 2.58
CA LEU A 103 -4.10 -16.90 2.58
C LEU A 103 -3.77 -16.11 3.86
N PHE A 104 -4.68 -16.03 4.82
CA PHE A 104 -4.42 -15.36 6.09
C PHE A 104 -3.22 -15.96 6.81
N GLU A 105 -2.35 -15.08 7.30
CA GLU A 105 -1.13 -15.40 8.05
C GLU A 105 -0.07 -16.20 7.27
N LYS A 106 -0.31 -16.48 5.98
CA LYS A 106 0.63 -17.15 5.09
C LYS A 106 1.46 -16.15 4.30
N PHE A 107 2.69 -16.54 3.99
CA PHE A 107 3.56 -15.80 3.09
C PHE A 107 3.25 -16.19 1.64
N VAL A 108 3.11 -15.19 0.76
CA VAL A 108 2.94 -15.40 -0.68
C VAL A 108 4.23 -14.95 -1.37
N PRO A 109 4.98 -15.85 -2.02
CA PRO A 109 6.17 -15.49 -2.78
C PRO A 109 5.79 -14.75 -4.08
N VAL A 110 6.73 -13.97 -4.61
CA VAL A 110 6.51 -13.20 -5.85
C VAL A 110 6.26 -14.08 -7.07
N ASN A 111 6.87 -15.27 -7.09
CA ASN A 111 6.73 -16.25 -8.17
C ASN A 111 5.31 -16.83 -8.29
N ASP A 112 4.51 -16.76 -7.23
CA ASP A 112 3.10 -17.20 -7.26
C ASP A 112 2.18 -16.11 -7.86
N VAL A 113 2.68 -14.89 -8.04
CA VAL A 113 1.90 -13.74 -8.51
C VAL A 113 2.24 -13.36 -9.94
N PHE A 114 3.52 -13.38 -10.31
CA PHE A 114 4.01 -12.99 -11.63
C PHE A 114 4.74 -14.14 -12.31
N ALA A 115 4.53 -14.29 -13.62
CA ALA A 115 5.26 -15.26 -14.42
C ALA A 115 6.59 -14.69 -14.94
N GLU A 116 7.53 -15.57 -15.25
CA GLU A 116 8.77 -15.18 -15.93
C GLU A 116 8.44 -14.67 -17.35
N ASN A 117 9.11 -13.59 -17.78
CA ASN A 117 8.91 -12.93 -19.08
C ASN A 117 7.51 -12.31 -19.31
N GLU A 118 6.72 -12.12 -18.26
CA GLU A 118 5.47 -11.36 -18.33
C GLU A 118 5.73 -9.84 -18.40
N MET A 119 4.95 -9.12 -19.21
CA MET A 119 5.00 -7.65 -19.23
C MET A 119 4.28 -7.09 -17.99
N VAL A 120 5.00 -6.34 -17.17
CA VAL A 120 4.47 -5.77 -15.93
C VAL A 120 4.63 -4.25 -15.88
N ASP A 121 3.65 -3.58 -15.29
CA ASP A 121 3.73 -2.15 -15.01
C ASP A 121 4.44 -1.89 -13.68
N ILE A 122 5.35 -0.90 -13.68
CA ILE A 122 6.10 -0.49 -12.49
C ILE A 122 5.57 0.86 -12.00
N ILE A 123 5.01 0.86 -10.79
CA ILE A 123 4.51 2.08 -10.13
C ILE A 123 5.41 2.43 -8.96
N GLY A 124 5.90 3.66 -8.92
CA GLY A 124 6.80 4.14 -7.87
C GLY A 124 6.87 5.66 -7.76
N VAL A 125 7.63 6.13 -6.79
CA VAL A 125 7.93 7.56 -6.61
C VAL A 125 9.33 7.83 -7.12
N THR A 126 9.49 8.86 -7.96
CA THR A 126 10.79 9.25 -8.50
C THR A 126 11.69 9.85 -7.43
N LYS A 127 13.00 9.92 -7.71
CA LYS A 127 13.96 10.59 -6.82
C LYS A 127 13.60 12.08 -6.68
N GLY A 128 13.47 12.55 -5.44
CA GLY A 128 13.26 13.96 -5.16
C GLY A 128 14.51 14.79 -5.48
N HIS A 129 14.33 15.89 -6.21
CA HIS A 129 15.40 16.84 -6.56
C HIS A 129 15.26 18.22 -5.89
N GLY A 130 14.28 18.40 -5.00
CA GLY A 130 14.00 19.69 -4.34
C GLY A 130 13.48 20.76 -5.30
N TYR A 131 13.65 22.04 -4.93
CA TYR A 131 13.28 23.17 -5.78
C TYR A 131 14.24 23.27 -6.99
N GLN A 132 13.69 23.23 -8.20
CA GLN A 132 14.46 23.25 -9.44
C GLN A 132 13.99 24.38 -10.36
N GLY A 133 14.94 25.05 -11.01
CA GLY A 133 14.66 26.08 -12.01
C GLY A 133 14.10 25.49 -13.32
N VAL A 134 13.48 26.35 -14.13
CA VAL A 134 12.76 25.96 -15.37
C VAL A 134 13.62 25.16 -16.36
N THR A 135 14.92 25.46 -16.47
CA THR A 135 15.84 24.72 -17.36
C THR A 135 15.96 23.25 -16.97
N LYS A 136 16.12 22.95 -15.67
CA LYS A 136 16.31 21.56 -15.22
C LYS A 136 14.97 20.82 -15.08
N ARG A 137 13.91 21.54 -14.73
CA ARG A 137 12.56 21.00 -14.52
C ARG A 137 11.82 20.73 -15.83
N TRP A 138 11.93 21.63 -16.80
CA TRP A 138 11.15 21.62 -18.05
C TRP A 138 12.03 21.51 -19.31
N GLY A 139 13.35 21.43 -19.17
CA GLY A 139 14.25 21.31 -20.31
C GLY A 139 14.37 22.57 -21.17
N THR A 140 13.93 23.74 -20.70
CA THR A 140 13.97 24.99 -21.48
C THR A 140 15.41 25.38 -21.84
N ARG A 141 15.64 25.78 -23.08
CA ARG A 141 16.96 26.27 -23.53
C ARG A 141 17.42 27.44 -22.65
N LYS A 142 18.71 27.44 -22.28
CA LYS A 142 19.33 28.59 -21.59
C LYS A 142 19.33 29.79 -22.54
N LEU A 143 19.06 30.98 -22.01
CA LEU A 143 19.15 32.22 -22.78
C LEU A 143 20.60 32.46 -23.24
N PRO A 144 20.84 33.31 -24.26
CA PRO A 144 22.19 33.70 -24.66
C PRO A 144 22.99 34.31 -23.51
N ARG A 145 24.32 34.17 -23.53
CA ARG A 145 25.22 34.57 -22.44
C ARG A 145 25.03 36.02 -21.96
N LYS A 146 24.67 36.94 -22.87
CA LYS A 146 24.56 38.38 -22.61
C LYS A 146 23.12 38.83 -22.28
N THR A 147 22.31 38.02 -21.60
CA THR A 147 21.00 38.46 -21.10
C THR A 147 21.09 39.14 -19.74
N HIS A 148 20.41 40.28 -19.59
CA HIS A 148 20.30 40.97 -18.31
C HIS A 148 19.39 40.21 -17.34
N LYS A 149 19.73 40.21 -16.05
CA LYS A 149 18.95 39.59 -14.95
C LYS A 149 18.74 38.06 -15.06
N GLY A 150 19.54 37.34 -15.84
CA GLY A 150 19.71 35.89 -15.69
C GLY A 150 19.67 35.07 -16.98
N LEU A 151 20.32 33.90 -16.92
CA LEU A 151 20.50 32.98 -18.06
C LEU A 151 19.50 31.81 -18.07
N ARG A 152 19.08 31.34 -16.89
CA ARG A 152 18.31 30.10 -16.70
C ARG A 152 16.85 30.42 -16.39
N LYS A 153 16.20 31.10 -17.34
CA LYS A 153 14.81 31.56 -17.27
C LYS A 153 14.12 31.35 -18.61
N VAL A 154 12.79 31.37 -18.61
CA VAL A 154 12.00 31.50 -19.83
C VAL A 154 11.97 32.99 -20.22
N GLY A 155 12.16 33.31 -21.50
CA GLY A 155 12.19 34.70 -21.96
C GLY A 155 10.83 35.39 -21.87
N CYS A 156 9.82 34.82 -22.51
CA CYS A 156 8.43 35.28 -22.49
C CYS A 156 7.53 34.16 -21.95
N ILE A 157 6.62 34.47 -21.02
CA ILE A 157 5.74 33.50 -20.36
C ILE A 157 4.29 33.51 -20.88
N GLY A 158 3.97 34.39 -21.84
CA GLY A 158 2.64 34.53 -22.41
C GLY A 158 2.48 35.84 -23.19
N ALA A 159 1.44 35.94 -24.00
CA ALA A 159 1.02 37.20 -24.63
C ALA A 159 0.34 38.13 -23.59
N TRP A 160 0.07 39.38 -24.00
CA TRP A 160 -0.69 40.36 -23.20
C TRP A 160 -2.12 39.88 -22.96
#